data_AF-A0A174V1S6-F1
#
_entry.id   AF-A0A174V1S6-F1
#
_cell.length_a   1.000
_cell.length_b   1.000
_cell.length_c   1.000
_cell.angle_alpha   90.00
_cell.angle_beta   90.00
_cell.angle_gamma   90.00
#
_symmetry.space_group_name_H-M   'P 1'
#
loop_
_entity.id
_entity.type
_entity.pdbx_description
1 polymer ?
#
loop_
_entity_poly.entity_id
_entity_poly.type
_entity_poly.pdbx_seq_one_letter_code
_entity_poly.pdbx_strand_id
1 'polypeptide(L)'
;MKKKQWIVAAAGLVLAVGLGSECGRSMEKIDVIGGVEEPIEIVLDGESGDDDVESSEAGLTETQIPEASGLMEQLAGSSWRLADKTEEHLKQYGSLQEIWGTGIHYGSGMEIGTDGSFSFYIAINYGGSGTVSEQDGTLVADITPYGEEFGENTAGTPERLVITPVEEEGVLYLTTPYDEEIMYWEQLESSCSFADFSNLQFWFSSGAGAWRTELEIHEDGSFSGEYYDSDMGVLNENYPNGIQYRCDFSGQFTEPEKVNAYTYSMKIAEMNYEKEPGTEEIKDGILYRYSEASGLAGAENILIYLPGTPVAELPEEFLMWVGWREDATKLPFYGLYNETKEIGFSSFQRVPVNDSQLASRLIEEQYFDQYLLDGWENAAFATFRPDLSVNPDGDVEFMLLKDGEVVYRFPGYNSENTVTAQPFWDVRAVAFRDVDEDGRYDILIINGYGTDAGNAVSSVRIYSQREGEKEFVLDKFEPSMEEFLNQNHYNNSITDVEKGIEKYWES
;
A
#
# COMPACT_ATOMS: atom_id res chain seq x y z
N MET A 1 -7.50 34.65 12.13
CA MET A 1 -6.72 35.52 11.22
C MET A 1 -5.39 35.92 11.85
N LYS A 2 -4.30 35.25 11.46
CA LYS A 2 -2.98 35.83 11.14
C LYS A 2 -2.07 34.70 10.68
N LYS A 3 -1.48 34.93 9.51
CA LYS A 3 -0.66 34.03 8.68
C LYS A 3 0.57 33.51 9.44
N LYS A 4 0.93 32.24 9.23
CA LYS A 4 2.32 31.78 9.41
C LYS A 4 2.93 31.63 8.02
N GLN A 5 4.05 32.31 7.82
CA GLN A 5 4.91 32.23 6.64
C GLN A 5 5.76 30.97 6.71
N TRP A 6 5.97 30.36 5.55
CA TRP A 6 6.95 29.31 5.31
C TRP A 6 8.36 29.91 5.29
N ILE A 7 9.28 29.28 6.02
CA ILE A 7 10.72 29.53 5.88
C ILE A 7 11.23 28.46 4.91
N VAL A 8 11.71 28.92 3.75
CA VAL A 8 12.51 28.12 2.82
C VAL A 8 13.93 28.06 3.38
N ALA A 9 14.44 26.87 3.68
CA ALA A 9 15.83 26.68 4.04
C ALA A 9 16.61 26.19 2.81
N ALA A 10 17.58 27.01 2.38
CA ALA A 10 18.56 26.68 1.34
C ALA A 10 19.74 25.91 1.95
N ALA A 11 20.37 25.07 1.11
CA ALA A 11 21.52 24.24 1.43
C ALA A 11 22.78 25.03 1.88
N GLY A 12 23.56 24.46 2.81
CA GLY A 12 24.93 24.92 3.12
C GLY A 12 25.57 24.39 4.40
N LEU A 13 26.46 23.40 4.25
CA LEU A 13 27.75 23.14 4.95
C LEU A 13 27.93 23.28 6.49
N VAL A 14 28.12 22.12 7.14
CA VAL A 14 29.01 21.71 8.28
C VAL A 14 29.58 22.76 9.27
N LEU A 15 29.35 22.54 10.58
CA LEU A 15 30.42 22.42 11.61
C LEU A 15 29.90 21.84 12.95
N ALA A 16 30.58 20.81 13.46
CA ALA A 16 30.38 20.20 14.77
C ALA A 16 31.11 20.98 15.89
N VAL A 17 30.47 21.15 17.07
CA VAL A 17 31.13 21.20 18.41
C VAL A 17 30.10 20.81 19.48
N GLY A 18 30.48 19.91 20.41
CA GLY A 18 29.63 19.41 21.50
C GLY A 18 29.84 20.08 22.88
N LEU A 19 29.34 19.37 23.91
CA LEU A 19 29.39 19.61 25.38
C LEU A 19 28.38 20.66 25.89
N GLY A 20 27.61 20.46 26.97
CA GLY A 20 27.47 19.39 27.96
C GLY A 20 26.60 19.87 29.14
N SER A 21 26.19 18.92 29.99
CA SER A 21 26.11 19.04 31.46
C SER A 21 24.94 19.76 32.16
N GLU A 22 24.20 18.94 32.94
CA GLU A 22 24.01 19.02 34.41
C GLU A 22 22.71 19.55 35.06
N CYS A 23 22.39 18.83 36.16
CA CYS A 23 21.55 19.13 37.35
C CYS A 23 20.02 19.01 37.20
N GLY A 24 19.27 18.25 38.01
CA GLY A 24 19.52 17.63 39.32
C GLY A 24 18.69 18.29 40.43
N ARG A 25 17.98 17.47 41.24
CA ARG A 25 17.11 17.74 42.44
C ARG A 25 15.63 18.06 42.18
N SER A 26 14.67 17.81 43.07
CA SER A 26 14.38 16.81 44.12
C SER A 26 13.03 17.20 44.76
N MET A 27 12.14 16.22 45.01
CA MET A 27 11.04 16.15 46.02
C MET A 27 10.45 17.44 46.64
N GLU A 28 9.11 17.51 46.69
CA GLU A 28 8.38 17.62 47.97
C GLU A 28 6.89 17.21 47.87
N LYS A 29 6.42 16.50 48.91
CA LYS A 29 5.06 16.03 49.21
C LYS A 29 4.13 17.20 49.60
N ILE A 30 2.83 17.06 49.33
CA ILE A 30 1.75 17.68 50.13
C ILE A 30 0.61 16.67 50.38
N ASP A 31 0.06 16.77 51.58
CA ASP A 31 -0.74 15.81 52.36
C ASP A 31 -2.18 15.52 51.91
N VAL A 32 -2.66 14.38 52.45
CA VAL A 32 -3.98 13.76 52.43
C VAL A 32 -4.94 14.38 53.46
N ILE A 33 -6.23 14.50 53.08
CA ILE A 33 -7.42 14.46 53.96
C ILE A 33 -8.50 13.76 53.10
N GLY A 34 -9.18 12.66 53.41
CA GLY A 34 -9.60 12.06 54.67
C GLY A 34 -11.14 11.96 54.64
N GLY A 35 -11.72 10.77 54.48
CA GLY A 35 -13.16 10.53 54.56
C GLY A 35 -13.57 9.12 54.12
N VAL A 36 -13.79 8.24 55.10
CA VAL A 36 -14.28 6.85 54.99
C VAL A 36 -15.75 6.83 55.44
N GLU A 37 -16.60 6.03 54.80
CA GLU A 37 -17.71 5.34 55.49
C GLU A 37 -18.08 4.05 54.72
N GLU A 38 -18.43 3.03 55.51
CA GLU A 38 -18.32 1.58 55.31
C GLU A 38 -19.59 0.89 54.74
N PRO A 39 -19.56 -0.44 54.44
CA PRO A 39 -20.50 -1.14 53.57
C PRO A 39 -21.73 -1.73 54.28
N ILE A 40 -22.74 -2.12 53.49
CA ILE A 40 -23.93 -2.86 53.95
C ILE A 40 -23.92 -4.27 53.33
N GLU A 41 -23.89 -5.28 54.21
CA GLU A 41 -24.20 -6.69 53.96
C GLU A 41 -25.70 -6.96 54.22
N ILE A 42 -26.19 -8.16 53.80
CA ILE A 42 -27.42 -8.93 54.19
C ILE A 42 -28.31 -9.21 52.97
N VAL A 43 -28.81 -10.42 52.64
CA VAL A 43 -28.78 -11.79 53.20
C VAL A 43 -29.24 -12.77 52.09
N LEU A 44 -28.77 -14.02 52.15
CA LEU A 44 -29.28 -15.18 51.40
C LEU A 44 -30.47 -15.81 52.13
N ASP A 45 -31.58 -16.04 51.43
CA ASP A 45 -32.62 -17.01 51.79
C ASP A 45 -32.91 -17.84 50.53
N GLY A 46 -32.83 -19.18 50.65
CA GLY A 46 -33.04 -20.11 49.55
C GLY A 46 -34.43 -20.74 49.52
N GLU A 47 -34.71 -21.50 48.46
CA GLU A 47 -35.42 -22.80 48.54
C GLU A 47 -35.42 -23.52 47.17
N SER A 48 -34.89 -24.73 47.20
CA SER A 48 -35.24 -25.98 46.49
C SER A 48 -35.96 -25.98 45.13
N GLY A 49 -35.38 -26.74 44.20
CA GLY A 49 -36.08 -27.37 43.08
C GLY A 49 -35.13 -28.19 42.22
N ASP A 50 -34.89 -29.45 42.60
CA ASP A 50 -34.25 -30.47 41.75
C ASP A 50 -35.13 -30.73 40.51
N ASP A 51 -34.51 -30.87 39.34
CA ASP A 51 -34.88 -31.87 38.34
C ASP A 51 -33.68 -32.13 37.40
N ASP A 52 -33.35 -33.41 37.28
CA ASP A 52 -32.18 -34.01 36.65
C ASP A 52 -32.07 -33.79 35.12
N VAL A 53 -30.86 -33.51 34.63
CA VAL A 53 -30.37 -34.07 33.35
C VAL A 53 -28.85 -34.34 33.45
N GLU A 54 -28.48 -35.61 33.41
CA GLU A 54 -27.10 -36.06 33.12
C GLU A 54 -26.70 -35.62 31.71
N SER A 55 -25.56 -34.93 31.58
CA SER A 55 -24.74 -34.99 30.36
C SER A 55 -23.26 -34.98 30.71
N SER A 56 -22.57 -35.95 30.14
CA SER A 56 -21.18 -36.34 30.32
C SER A 56 -20.16 -35.21 30.25
N GLU A 57 -19.39 -35.03 31.32
CA GLU A 57 -18.08 -34.36 31.26
C GLU A 57 -17.10 -35.24 30.49
N ALA A 58 -16.76 -34.84 29.27
CA ALA A 58 -15.53 -35.27 28.62
C ALA A 58 -14.39 -34.42 29.18
N GLY A 59 -13.55 -35.04 30.01
CA GLY A 59 -12.48 -34.35 30.72
C GLY A 59 -11.45 -33.70 29.79
N LEU A 60 -11.29 -32.38 29.94
CA LEU A 60 -10.07 -31.68 29.56
C LEU A 60 -9.08 -31.87 30.71
N THR A 61 -8.00 -32.60 30.44
CA THR A 61 -6.88 -32.73 31.38
C THR A 61 -6.12 -31.42 31.44
N GLU A 62 -6.32 -30.70 32.54
CA GLU A 62 -5.55 -29.52 32.95
C GLU A 62 -4.06 -29.92 33.05
N THR A 63 -3.30 -29.58 32.01
CA THR A 63 -1.85 -29.80 32.00
C THR A 63 -1.21 -28.59 32.66
N GLN A 64 -0.46 -28.83 33.75
CA GLN A 64 0.17 -27.78 34.55
C GLN A 64 1.02 -26.83 33.68
N ILE A 65 0.62 -25.56 33.64
CA ILE A 65 1.27 -24.47 32.90
C ILE A 65 2.57 -24.08 33.63
N PRO A 66 3.72 -24.02 32.94
CA PRO A 66 4.96 -23.44 33.49
C PRO A 66 4.79 -21.93 33.71
N GLU A 67 5.36 -21.38 34.79
CA GLU A 67 5.29 -19.96 35.14
C GLU A 67 5.55 -19.03 33.94
N ALA A 68 4.63 -18.08 33.77
CA ALA A 68 4.56 -17.08 32.71
C ALA A 68 5.74 -16.10 32.71
N SER A 69 6.42 -15.98 31.57
CA SER A 69 6.95 -14.70 31.08
C SER A 69 7.36 -14.86 29.61
N GLY A 70 6.59 -14.32 28.67
CA GLY A 70 7.01 -14.22 27.27
C GLY A 70 5.94 -14.51 26.23
N LEU A 71 4.69 -14.75 26.64
CA LEU A 71 3.60 -14.95 25.68
C LEU A 71 3.35 -13.68 24.86
N MET A 72 3.37 -12.51 25.51
CA MET A 72 3.31 -11.24 24.78
C MET A 72 4.50 -11.04 23.84
N GLU A 73 5.71 -11.44 24.24
CA GLU A 73 6.90 -11.33 23.38
C GLU A 73 6.80 -12.27 22.16
N GLN A 74 6.21 -13.45 22.34
CA GLN A 74 6.00 -14.43 21.27
C GLN A 74 4.91 -14.01 20.27
N LEU A 75 3.82 -13.41 20.76
CA LEU A 75 2.64 -13.08 19.96
C LEU A 75 2.64 -11.61 19.48
N ALA A 76 3.48 -10.75 20.03
CA ALA A 76 3.63 -9.38 19.57
C ALA A 76 3.97 -9.31 18.07
N GLY A 77 3.25 -8.47 17.34
CA GLY A 77 3.40 -8.34 15.90
C GLY A 77 2.90 -9.57 15.16
N SER A 78 1.76 -10.15 15.57
CA SER A 78 1.13 -11.25 14.85
C SER A 78 -0.30 -10.91 14.46
N SER A 79 -0.71 -11.45 13.32
CA SER A 79 -2.08 -11.37 12.80
C SER A 79 -2.68 -12.78 12.79
N TRP A 80 -3.97 -12.87 13.02
CA TRP A 80 -4.71 -14.12 13.15
C TRP A 80 -6.04 -14.02 12.44
N ARG A 81 -6.59 -15.15 12.00
CA ARG A 81 -7.95 -15.27 11.47
C ARG A 81 -8.70 -16.40 12.18
N LEU A 82 -10.02 -16.41 12.12
CA LEU A 82 -10.77 -17.57 12.62
C LEU A 82 -10.37 -18.82 11.82
N ALA A 83 -10.05 -19.88 12.54
CA ALA A 83 -9.73 -21.18 11.98
C ALA A 83 -11.00 -21.91 11.53
N ASP A 84 -10.88 -22.84 10.58
CA ASP A 84 -11.94 -23.77 10.17
C ASP A 84 -12.17 -24.88 11.22
N LYS A 85 -12.12 -24.53 12.50
CA LYS A 85 -12.26 -25.42 13.64
C LYS A 85 -13.46 -24.99 14.48
N THR A 86 -14.38 -25.93 14.70
CA THR A 86 -15.61 -25.71 15.46
C THR A 86 -15.83 -26.86 16.45
N GLU A 87 -16.49 -26.57 17.57
CA GLU A 87 -16.92 -27.62 18.49
C GLU A 87 -17.94 -28.58 17.84
N GLU A 88 -17.97 -29.82 18.31
CA GLU A 88 -18.66 -30.92 17.62
C GLU A 88 -20.19 -30.70 17.51
N HIS A 89 -20.80 -30.02 18.49
CA HIS A 89 -22.24 -29.68 18.47
C HIS A 89 -22.60 -28.56 17.49
N LEU A 90 -21.61 -27.76 17.06
CA LEU A 90 -21.80 -26.68 16.08
C LEU A 90 -21.63 -27.14 14.63
N LYS A 91 -21.00 -28.30 14.39
CA LYS A 91 -20.81 -28.87 13.03
C LYS A 91 -22.11 -29.04 12.24
N GLN A 92 -23.26 -29.16 12.92
CA GLN A 92 -24.58 -29.26 12.28
C GLN A 92 -25.02 -27.97 11.58
N TYR A 93 -24.44 -26.82 11.95
CA TYR A 93 -24.76 -25.49 11.41
C TYR A 93 -23.76 -25.00 10.34
N GLY A 94 -22.71 -25.77 10.03
CA GLY A 94 -21.62 -25.38 9.13
C GLY A 94 -20.32 -25.06 9.87
N SER A 95 -19.31 -24.51 9.18
CA SER A 95 -18.14 -23.93 9.85
C SER A 95 -18.51 -22.62 10.54
N LEU A 96 -17.78 -22.20 11.59
CA LEU A 96 -18.00 -20.91 12.25
C LEU A 96 -17.85 -19.76 11.25
N GLN A 97 -17.01 -19.94 10.23
CA GLN A 97 -16.88 -19.00 9.10
C GLN A 97 -18.17 -18.91 8.27
N GLU A 98 -18.89 -20.01 8.04
CA GLU A 98 -20.18 -20.03 7.34
C GLU A 98 -21.33 -19.47 8.19
N ILE A 99 -21.30 -19.67 9.51
CA ILE A 99 -22.34 -19.21 10.44
C ILE A 99 -22.23 -17.69 10.66
N TRP A 100 -21.01 -17.15 10.70
CA TRP A 100 -20.76 -15.77 11.13
C TRP A 100 -20.13 -14.87 10.04
N GLY A 101 -19.75 -15.43 8.87
CA GLY A 101 -18.86 -14.76 7.91
C GLY A 101 -19.20 -14.96 6.43
N THR A 102 -20.34 -14.45 5.95
CA THR A 102 -20.46 -14.02 4.53
C THR A 102 -21.11 -12.64 4.44
N GLY A 103 -20.32 -11.60 4.72
CA GLY A 103 -20.75 -10.21 4.63
C GLY A 103 -19.62 -9.32 4.12
N ILE A 104 -19.32 -9.40 2.82
CA ILE A 104 -18.64 -8.38 2.01
C ILE A 104 -17.19 -7.98 2.46
N HIS A 105 -16.19 -8.50 1.72
CA HIS A 105 -14.80 -8.05 1.54
C HIS A 105 -13.72 -8.14 2.65
N TYR A 106 -13.98 -8.36 3.96
CA TYR A 106 -12.88 -8.33 4.97
C TYR A 106 -12.65 -9.58 5.86
N GLY A 107 -13.48 -10.63 5.81
CA GLY A 107 -13.23 -11.87 6.57
C GLY A 107 -13.32 -11.70 8.09
N SER A 108 -12.47 -12.42 8.85
CA SER A 108 -12.26 -12.25 10.29
C SER A 108 -10.78 -11.96 10.57
N GLY A 109 -10.48 -11.21 11.63
CA GLY A 109 -9.11 -10.82 11.94
C GLY A 109 -8.90 -10.50 13.41
N MET A 110 -7.70 -10.81 13.92
CA MET A 110 -7.21 -10.37 15.22
C MET A 110 -5.74 -9.95 15.06
N GLU A 111 -5.38 -8.78 15.58
CA GLU A 111 -4.03 -8.21 15.53
C GLU A 111 -3.54 -7.96 16.97
N ILE A 112 -2.32 -8.43 17.27
CA ILE A 112 -1.60 -8.17 18.52
C ILE A 112 -0.36 -7.35 18.17
N GLY A 113 -0.36 -6.07 18.53
CA GLY A 113 0.73 -5.13 18.24
C GLY A 113 1.94 -5.31 19.15
N THR A 114 3.11 -4.86 18.70
CA THR A 114 4.35 -4.91 19.49
C THR A 114 4.38 -3.91 20.64
N ASP A 115 3.54 -2.88 20.56
CA ASP A 115 3.34 -1.83 21.57
C ASP A 115 2.23 -2.19 22.59
N GLY A 116 1.64 -3.38 22.48
CA GLY A 116 0.50 -3.80 23.29
C GLY A 116 -0.85 -3.31 22.77
N SER A 117 -0.91 -2.73 21.56
CA SER A 117 -2.18 -2.49 20.87
C SER A 117 -2.87 -3.81 20.50
N PHE A 118 -4.20 -3.79 20.48
CA PHE A 118 -5.02 -4.94 20.14
C PHE A 118 -6.19 -4.52 19.26
N SER A 119 -6.52 -5.34 18.27
CA SER A 119 -7.78 -5.22 17.54
C SER A 119 -8.31 -6.58 17.11
N PHE A 120 -9.63 -6.69 16.99
CA PHE A 120 -10.24 -7.86 16.37
C PHE A 120 -11.59 -7.52 15.72
N TYR A 121 -11.98 -8.34 14.75
CA TYR A 121 -13.30 -8.30 14.13
C TYR A 121 -13.70 -9.69 13.64
N ILE A 122 -14.98 -10.02 13.78
CA ILE A 122 -15.54 -11.34 13.40
C ILE A 122 -16.67 -11.17 12.38
N ALA A 123 -17.43 -10.08 12.45
CA ALA A 123 -18.55 -9.80 11.56
C ALA A 123 -18.83 -8.29 11.45
N ILE A 124 -19.77 -7.90 10.59
CA ILE A 124 -20.24 -6.52 10.46
C ILE A 124 -20.73 -6.02 11.82
N ASN A 125 -20.10 -4.95 12.32
CA ASN A 125 -20.33 -4.35 13.65
C ASN A 125 -19.90 -5.21 14.86
N TYR A 126 -19.19 -6.33 14.67
CA TYR A 126 -18.69 -7.16 15.77
C TYR A 126 -17.16 -7.19 15.80
N GLY A 127 -16.61 -6.51 16.81
CA GLY A 127 -15.18 -6.30 16.98
C GLY A 127 -14.90 -5.06 17.82
N GLY A 128 -13.63 -4.79 18.04
CA GLY A 128 -13.18 -3.58 18.72
C GLY A 128 -11.67 -3.48 18.74
N SER A 129 -11.19 -2.37 19.27
CA SER A 129 -9.76 -2.14 19.48
C SER A 129 -9.47 -1.63 20.89
N GLY A 130 -8.24 -1.81 21.34
CA GLY A 130 -7.78 -1.35 22.63
C GLY A 130 -6.37 -1.83 22.94
N THR A 131 -6.16 -2.31 24.16
CA THR A 131 -4.84 -2.72 24.64
C THR A 131 -4.87 -4.12 25.21
N VAL A 132 -3.79 -4.88 25.02
CA VAL A 132 -3.65 -6.25 25.50
C VAL A 132 -2.46 -6.38 26.45
N SER A 133 -2.62 -7.21 27.47
CA SER A 133 -1.59 -7.49 28.47
C SER A 133 -1.55 -8.98 28.83
N GLU A 134 -0.37 -9.48 29.19
CA GLU A 134 -0.22 -10.85 29.71
C GLU A 134 -0.70 -10.92 31.15
N GLN A 135 -1.59 -11.87 31.45
CA GLN A 135 -2.09 -12.16 32.80
C GLN A 135 -2.14 -13.69 32.97
N ASP A 136 -1.33 -14.21 33.89
CA ASP A 136 -1.34 -15.63 34.29
C ASP A 136 -1.29 -16.65 33.12
N GLY A 137 -0.45 -16.38 32.11
CA GLY A 137 -0.28 -17.26 30.94
C GLY A 137 -1.37 -17.13 29.87
N THR A 138 -2.26 -16.14 30.01
CA THR A 138 -3.23 -15.74 29.00
C THR A 138 -2.98 -14.29 28.58
N LEU A 139 -3.52 -13.89 27.43
CA LEU A 139 -3.60 -12.48 27.09
C LEU A 139 -4.99 -11.95 27.42
N VAL A 140 -5.05 -10.75 27.97
CA VAL A 140 -6.30 -10.08 28.31
C VAL A 140 -6.33 -8.72 27.63
N ALA A 141 -7.28 -8.58 26.72
CA ALA A 141 -7.51 -7.35 25.97
C ALA A 141 -8.67 -6.55 26.59
N ASP A 142 -8.40 -5.29 26.91
CA ASP A 142 -9.43 -4.29 27.22
C ASP A 142 -9.82 -3.61 25.90
N ILE A 143 -11.10 -3.65 25.56
CA ILE A 143 -11.61 -3.39 24.21
C ILE A 143 -12.66 -2.28 24.23
N THR A 144 -12.49 -1.32 23.34
CA THR A 144 -13.54 -0.38 22.92
C THR A 144 -14.25 -0.97 21.70
N PRO A 145 -15.54 -1.34 21.79
CA PRO A 145 -16.29 -1.90 20.67
C PRO A 145 -16.41 -0.94 19.48
N TYR A 146 -16.33 -1.46 18.26
CA TYR A 146 -16.64 -0.69 17.06
C TYR A 146 -18.13 -0.34 17.03
N GLY A 147 -18.47 0.95 17.00
CA GLY A 147 -19.86 1.44 16.89
C GLY A 147 -20.42 2.13 18.13
N GLU A 148 -19.67 2.27 19.22
CA GLU A 148 -20.07 3.05 20.41
C GLU A 148 -20.47 4.50 20.06
N GLU A 149 -19.82 5.08 19.06
CA GLU A 149 -20.07 6.42 18.52
C GLU A 149 -21.43 6.58 17.80
N PHE A 150 -22.13 5.48 17.51
CA PHE A 150 -23.50 5.48 16.97
C PHE A 150 -24.59 5.26 18.03
N GLY A 151 -24.22 5.21 19.32
CA GLY A 151 -25.16 5.36 20.44
C GLY A 151 -25.90 4.09 20.91
N GLU A 152 -25.52 2.92 20.42
CA GLU A 152 -26.03 1.62 20.89
C GLU A 152 -24.90 0.57 20.83
N ASN A 153 -24.71 -0.21 21.91
CA ASN A 153 -23.91 -1.45 21.88
C ASN A 153 -24.71 -2.49 21.07
N THR A 154 -24.71 -2.34 19.75
CA THR A 154 -25.67 -3.02 18.85
C THR A 154 -25.33 -4.47 18.56
N ALA A 155 -24.14 -4.96 18.95
CA ALA A 155 -23.64 -6.26 18.49
C ALA A 155 -23.22 -7.25 19.59
N GLY A 156 -23.11 -6.85 20.86
CA GLY A 156 -22.74 -7.79 21.95
C GLY A 156 -21.23 -8.07 22.05
N THR A 157 -20.38 -7.16 21.55
CA THR A 157 -18.92 -7.22 21.74
C THR A 157 -18.57 -7.04 23.22
N PRO A 158 -17.73 -7.88 23.82
CA PRO A 158 -17.31 -7.70 25.21
C PRO A 158 -16.34 -6.53 25.35
N GLU A 159 -16.43 -5.78 26.45
CA GLU A 159 -15.45 -4.75 26.85
C GLU A 159 -14.09 -5.36 27.22
N ARG A 160 -14.06 -6.68 27.47
CA ARG A 160 -12.85 -7.40 27.85
C ARG A 160 -12.84 -8.80 27.23
N LEU A 161 -11.76 -9.14 26.54
CA LEU A 161 -11.60 -10.42 25.85
C LEU A 161 -10.41 -11.18 26.43
N VAL A 162 -10.63 -12.44 26.80
CA VAL A 162 -9.56 -13.35 27.25
C VAL A 162 -9.12 -14.18 26.05
N ILE A 163 -7.82 -14.22 25.82
CA ILE A 163 -7.19 -14.89 24.68
C ILE A 163 -6.24 -15.93 25.26
N THR A 164 -6.54 -17.21 25.02
CA THR A 164 -5.80 -18.33 25.60
C THR A 164 -5.02 -19.05 24.51
N PRO A 165 -3.69 -19.18 24.61
CA PRO A 165 -2.93 -20.00 23.67
C PRO A 165 -3.22 -21.48 23.88
N VAL A 166 -3.47 -22.21 22.80
CA VAL A 166 -3.74 -23.64 22.80
C VAL A 166 -2.89 -24.29 21.71
N GLU A 167 -2.04 -25.24 22.06
CA GLU A 167 -1.27 -26.02 21.09
C GLU A 167 -1.91 -27.39 20.88
N GLU A 168 -2.27 -27.71 19.63
CA GLU A 168 -2.86 -28.98 19.25
C GLU A 168 -2.16 -29.54 18.01
N GLU A 169 -1.74 -30.81 18.07
CA GLU A 169 -1.02 -31.48 16.99
C GLU A 169 0.23 -30.71 16.49
N GLY A 170 0.83 -29.87 17.34
CA GLY A 170 1.98 -29.02 17.01
C GLY A 170 1.64 -27.70 16.32
N VAL A 171 0.34 -27.35 16.24
CA VAL A 171 -0.15 -26.06 15.72
C VAL A 171 -0.59 -25.20 16.89
N LEU A 172 -0.11 -23.96 16.94
CA LEU A 172 -0.55 -22.96 17.91
C LEU A 172 -1.83 -22.27 17.42
N TYR A 173 -2.87 -22.36 18.24
CA TYR A 173 -4.08 -21.57 18.12
C TYR A 173 -4.15 -20.57 19.26
N LEU A 174 -4.86 -19.46 19.02
CA LEU A 174 -5.40 -18.65 20.10
C LEU A 174 -6.89 -18.95 20.22
N THR A 175 -7.41 -18.99 21.44
CA THR A 175 -8.84 -19.19 21.68
C THR A 175 -9.46 -18.02 22.43
N THR A 176 -10.70 -17.70 22.09
CA THR A 176 -11.45 -16.60 22.71
C THR A 176 -12.89 -17.04 22.97
N PRO A 177 -13.47 -16.72 24.14
CA PRO A 177 -14.88 -17.01 24.41
C PRO A 177 -15.79 -16.04 23.65
N TYR A 178 -16.89 -16.56 23.11
CA TYR A 178 -17.94 -15.78 22.45
C TYR A 178 -19.28 -16.50 22.52
N ASP A 179 -20.31 -15.82 23.03
CA ASP A 179 -21.70 -16.32 23.11
C ASP A 179 -21.82 -17.79 23.58
N GLU A 180 -21.22 -18.08 24.74
CA GLU A 180 -21.14 -19.42 25.36
C GLU A 180 -20.27 -20.46 24.61
N GLU A 181 -19.61 -20.07 23.53
CA GLU A 181 -18.75 -20.92 22.69
C GLU A 181 -17.27 -20.50 22.74
N ILE A 182 -16.38 -21.38 22.26
CA ILE A 182 -14.95 -21.10 22.10
C ILE A 182 -14.60 -20.99 20.62
N MET A 183 -14.09 -19.83 20.21
CA MET A 183 -13.54 -19.63 18.87
C MET A 183 -12.06 -19.95 18.83
N TYR A 184 -11.62 -20.57 17.72
CA TYR A 184 -10.21 -20.84 17.44
C TYR A 184 -9.70 -19.87 16.39
N TRP A 185 -8.52 -19.32 16.64
CA TRP A 185 -7.81 -18.41 15.76
C TRP A 185 -6.51 -19.06 15.32
N GLU A 186 -6.29 -19.11 14.02
CA GLU A 186 -5.02 -19.56 13.44
C GLU A 186 -4.18 -18.36 13.01
N GLN A 187 -2.87 -18.48 13.19
CA GLN A 187 -1.94 -17.42 12.85
C GLN A 187 -1.92 -17.23 11.34
N LEU A 188 -2.07 -15.99 10.89
CA LEU A 188 -1.69 -15.60 9.55
C LEU A 188 -0.17 -15.54 9.54
N GLU A 189 0.49 -16.53 8.94
CA GLU A 189 1.90 -16.39 8.62
C GLU A 189 2.04 -15.27 7.58
N SER A 190 2.47 -14.07 8.01
CA SER A 190 3.19 -13.21 7.10
C SER A 190 4.50 -13.92 6.79
N SER A 191 4.67 -14.30 5.53
CA SER A 191 5.94 -14.75 4.96
C SER A 191 6.39 -13.68 3.97
N CYS A 192 7.61 -13.20 4.12
CA CYS A 192 8.26 -12.35 3.13
C CYS A 192 9.43 -13.14 2.54
N SER A 193 9.42 -13.28 1.23
CA SER A 193 10.43 -13.96 0.45
C SER A 193 10.78 -13.11 -0.77
N PHE A 194 11.94 -13.35 -1.38
CA PHE A 194 12.29 -12.64 -2.61
C PHE A 194 11.35 -12.93 -3.79
N ALA A 195 10.60 -14.04 -3.75
CA ALA A 195 9.59 -14.34 -4.76
C ALA A 195 8.47 -13.28 -4.78
N ASP A 196 8.18 -12.65 -3.64
CA ASP A 196 7.20 -11.56 -3.53
C ASP A 196 7.62 -10.30 -4.31
N PHE A 197 8.91 -10.17 -4.65
CA PHE A 197 9.48 -9.03 -5.37
C PHE A 197 9.71 -9.30 -6.86
N SER A 198 9.55 -10.54 -7.31
CA SER A 198 9.88 -10.98 -8.68
C SER A 198 9.19 -10.17 -9.79
N ASN A 199 8.00 -9.66 -9.50
CA ASN A 199 7.20 -8.81 -10.38
C ASN A 199 7.12 -7.36 -9.90
N LEU A 200 8.08 -6.90 -9.11
CA LEU A 200 8.13 -5.52 -8.62
C LEU A 200 9.40 -4.80 -9.10
N GLN A 201 9.30 -3.49 -9.20
CA GLN A 201 10.44 -2.58 -9.29
C GLN A 201 10.34 -1.57 -8.16
N PHE A 202 11.45 -1.28 -7.49
CA PHE A 202 11.52 -0.34 -6.37
C PHE A 202 12.13 0.97 -6.84
N TRP A 203 11.46 2.08 -6.58
CA TRP A 203 11.93 3.41 -6.98
C TRP A 203 12.27 4.26 -5.77
N PHE A 204 13.41 4.93 -5.88
CA PHE A 204 13.80 6.03 -5.01
C PHE A 204 13.93 7.31 -5.85
N SER A 205 13.04 8.27 -5.61
CA SER A 205 13.07 9.59 -6.24
C SER A 205 12.36 10.60 -5.34
N SER A 206 12.55 11.90 -5.59
CA SER A 206 11.77 12.95 -4.94
C SER A 206 10.44 13.27 -5.64
N GLY A 207 10.10 12.58 -6.74
CA GLY A 207 8.98 12.93 -7.62
C GLY A 207 9.13 14.30 -8.33
N ALA A 208 10.28 14.97 -8.18
CA ALA A 208 10.59 16.25 -8.78
C ALA A 208 12.04 16.26 -9.27
N GLY A 209 12.25 16.55 -10.55
CA GLY A 209 13.57 16.51 -11.21
C GLY A 209 13.71 15.30 -12.14
N ALA A 210 14.81 15.28 -12.90
CA ALA A 210 15.11 14.22 -13.87
C ALA A 210 16.09 13.19 -13.29
N TRP A 211 15.77 12.68 -12.09
CA TRP A 211 16.57 11.67 -11.41
C TRP A 211 15.71 10.59 -10.77
N ARG A 212 16.21 9.35 -10.75
CA ARG A 212 15.65 8.24 -9.95
C ARG A 212 16.71 7.15 -9.76
N THR A 213 16.52 6.35 -8.73
CA THR A 213 17.11 5.01 -8.63
C THR A 213 16.02 3.98 -8.83
N GLU A 214 16.25 3.05 -9.74
CA GLU A 214 15.44 1.86 -9.97
C GLU A 214 16.18 0.64 -9.42
N LEU A 215 15.45 -0.25 -8.75
CA LEU A 215 15.98 -1.46 -8.17
C LEU A 215 15.03 -2.64 -8.46
N GLU A 216 15.61 -3.75 -8.87
CA GLU A 216 14.92 -5.01 -9.12
C GLU A 216 15.54 -6.10 -8.26
N ILE A 217 14.69 -6.93 -7.64
CA ILE A 217 15.12 -8.02 -6.78
C ILE A 217 14.58 -9.33 -7.36
N HIS A 218 15.46 -10.29 -7.59
CA HIS A 218 15.14 -11.59 -8.16
C HIS A 218 14.84 -12.62 -7.06
N GLU A 219 14.18 -13.72 -7.42
CA GLU A 219 13.73 -14.77 -6.49
C GLU A 219 14.86 -15.41 -5.66
N ASP A 220 16.10 -15.35 -6.13
CA ASP A 220 17.30 -15.85 -5.43
C ASP A 220 18.00 -14.79 -4.55
N GLY A 221 17.39 -13.61 -4.40
CA GLY A 221 17.91 -12.48 -3.64
C GLY A 221 18.99 -11.67 -4.35
N SER A 222 19.37 -12.05 -5.57
CA SER A 222 20.21 -11.19 -6.40
C SER A 222 19.42 -9.95 -6.84
N PHE A 223 20.11 -8.83 -7.03
CA PHE A 223 19.46 -7.59 -7.45
C PHE A 223 20.28 -6.84 -8.50
N SER A 224 19.59 -6.00 -9.25
CA SER A 224 20.19 -5.05 -10.19
C SER A 224 19.42 -3.74 -10.20
N GLY A 225 20.11 -2.66 -10.55
CA GLY A 225 19.48 -1.36 -10.61
C GLY A 225 20.29 -0.32 -11.36
N GLU A 226 19.63 0.81 -11.63
CA GLU A 226 20.22 1.97 -12.27
C GLU A 226 19.86 3.21 -11.44
N TYR A 227 20.85 4.06 -11.18
CA TYR A 227 20.64 5.43 -10.78
C TYR A 227 21.02 6.36 -11.92
N TYR A 228 20.20 7.39 -12.14
CA TYR A 228 20.56 8.49 -13.01
C TYR A 228 20.06 9.83 -12.46
N ASP A 229 20.78 10.91 -12.77
CA ASP A 229 20.38 12.31 -12.57
C ASP A 229 20.89 13.15 -13.74
N SER A 230 19.98 13.82 -14.45
CA SER A 230 20.28 14.52 -15.70
C SER A 230 20.22 16.04 -15.53
N ASP A 231 21.40 16.68 -15.57
CA ASP A 231 21.55 18.14 -15.66
C ASP A 231 21.88 18.54 -17.10
N MET A 232 20.85 18.48 -17.96
CA MET A 232 20.97 18.78 -19.38
C MET A 232 21.15 20.30 -19.65
N GLY A 233 21.05 21.14 -18.62
CA GLY A 233 21.24 22.59 -18.72
C GLY A 233 22.69 23.04 -18.67
N VAL A 234 23.62 22.19 -18.21
CA VAL A 234 25.04 22.51 -18.06
C VAL A 234 25.82 22.20 -19.34
N LEU A 235 25.81 23.15 -20.27
CA LEU A 235 26.43 23.00 -21.58
C LEU A 235 27.93 23.36 -21.57
N ASN A 236 28.74 22.58 -22.30
CA ASN A 236 30.16 22.85 -22.54
C ASN A 236 30.55 22.53 -23.98
N GLU A 237 31.60 23.16 -24.52
CA GLU A 237 32.08 22.86 -25.89
C GLU A 237 32.44 21.37 -26.09
N ASN A 238 32.94 20.69 -25.06
CA ASN A 238 33.32 19.28 -25.12
C ASN A 238 32.14 18.32 -24.82
N TYR A 239 31.10 18.81 -24.15
CA TYR A 239 29.88 18.07 -23.83
C TYR A 239 28.67 19.00 -24.02
N PRO A 240 28.27 19.26 -25.29
CA PRO A 240 27.21 20.22 -25.60
C PRO A 240 25.81 19.76 -25.21
N ASN A 241 25.65 18.51 -24.77
CA ASN A 241 24.36 17.90 -24.43
C ASN A 241 24.16 17.74 -22.92
N GLY A 242 25.01 18.34 -22.08
CA GLY A 242 24.83 18.38 -20.63
C GLY A 242 25.66 17.36 -19.84
N ILE A 243 25.28 17.18 -18.57
CA ILE A 243 25.92 16.25 -17.63
C ILE A 243 24.88 15.24 -17.14
N GLN A 244 25.25 13.96 -17.09
CA GLN A 244 24.45 12.92 -16.45
C GLN A 244 25.28 12.23 -15.36
N TYR A 245 24.74 12.18 -14.14
CA TYR A 245 25.24 11.28 -13.10
C TYR A 245 24.60 9.92 -13.31
N ARG A 246 25.38 8.84 -13.23
CA ARG A 246 24.90 7.49 -13.52
C ARG A 246 25.54 6.45 -12.61
N CYS A 247 24.81 5.41 -12.26
CA CYS A 247 25.35 4.23 -11.61
C CYS A 247 24.52 3.01 -12.02
N ASP A 248 25.08 2.13 -12.84
CA ASP A 248 24.54 0.80 -13.11
C ASP A 248 25.18 -0.19 -12.12
N PHE A 249 24.36 -0.89 -11.34
CA PHE A 249 24.81 -1.71 -10.23
C PHE A 249 24.08 -3.05 -10.13
N SER A 250 24.73 -4.01 -9.47
CA SER A 250 24.14 -5.31 -9.13
C SER A 250 24.70 -5.85 -7.83
N GLY A 251 24.05 -6.84 -7.24
CA GLY A 251 24.49 -7.38 -5.96
C GLY A 251 23.65 -8.55 -5.46
N GLN A 252 23.81 -8.84 -4.18
CA GLN A 252 23.09 -9.92 -3.49
C GLN A 252 22.62 -9.43 -2.11
N PHE A 253 21.35 -9.63 -1.79
CA PHE A 253 20.84 -9.47 -0.44
C PHE A 253 21.02 -10.75 0.38
N THR A 254 21.14 -10.61 1.69
CA THR A 254 20.93 -11.72 2.64
C THR A 254 19.45 -12.06 2.73
N GLU A 255 19.11 -13.29 3.11
CA GLU A 255 17.72 -13.70 3.37
C GLU A 255 16.99 -12.72 4.30
N PRO A 256 15.71 -12.40 4.04
CA PRO A 256 14.91 -11.55 4.92
C PRO A 256 14.72 -12.19 6.30
N GLU A 257 15.09 -11.46 7.35
CA GLU A 257 14.86 -11.83 8.74
C GLU A 257 13.64 -11.06 9.28
N LYS A 258 12.65 -11.77 9.84
CA LYS A 258 11.43 -11.14 10.39
C LYS A 258 11.77 -10.24 11.57
N VAL A 259 11.27 -9.01 11.54
CA VAL A 259 11.40 -8.04 12.65
C VAL A 259 10.10 -7.96 13.45
N ASN A 260 8.96 -7.86 12.78
CA ASN A 260 7.61 -7.86 13.37
C ASN A 260 6.55 -8.31 12.34
N ALA A 261 5.26 -8.05 12.58
CA ALA A 261 4.16 -8.47 11.70
C ALA A 261 4.30 -7.99 10.25
N TYR A 262 4.76 -6.74 10.11
CA TYR A 262 4.76 -5.98 8.86
C TYR A 262 6.16 -5.62 8.36
N THR A 263 7.20 -5.99 9.11
CA THR A 263 8.58 -5.57 8.83
C THR A 263 9.54 -6.75 8.82
N TYR A 264 10.36 -6.81 7.78
CA TYR A 264 11.53 -7.69 7.66
C TYR A 264 12.80 -6.84 7.54
N SER A 265 13.95 -7.45 7.77
CA SER A 265 15.26 -6.82 7.60
C SER A 265 16.17 -7.68 6.73
N MET A 266 16.95 -7.04 5.87
CA MET A 266 18.00 -7.68 5.09
C MET A 266 19.23 -6.78 4.97
N LYS A 267 20.34 -7.35 4.51
CA LYS A 267 21.61 -6.65 4.30
C LYS A 267 22.10 -6.86 2.88
N ILE A 268 22.90 -5.92 2.38
CA ILE A 268 23.65 -6.10 1.13
C ILE A 268 24.87 -6.97 1.43
N ALA A 269 24.85 -8.22 0.95
CA ALA A 269 25.97 -9.15 1.07
C ALA A 269 27.09 -8.82 0.07
N GLU A 270 26.71 -8.38 -1.13
CA GLU A 270 27.63 -8.02 -2.21
C GLU A 270 27.08 -6.85 -3.02
N MET A 271 27.96 -5.94 -3.46
CA MET A 271 27.65 -4.81 -4.34
C MET A 271 28.72 -4.69 -5.42
N ASN A 272 28.28 -4.61 -6.66
CA ASN A 272 29.09 -4.48 -7.86
C ASN A 272 28.63 -3.28 -8.69
N TYR A 273 29.58 -2.59 -9.31
CA TYR A 273 29.33 -1.43 -10.17
C TYR A 273 29.88 -1.72 -11.57
N GLU A 274 29.10 -1.43 -12.63
CA GLU A 274 29.58 -1.59 -14.01
C GLU A 274 30.74 -0.63 -14.31
N LYS A 275 30.67 0.57 -13.74
CA LYS A 275 31.68 1.62 -13.85
C LYS A 275 32.18 2.01 -12.46
N GLU A 276 33.48 2.23 -12.34
CA GLU A 276 34.09 2.59 -11.06
C GLU A 276 33.56 3.96 -10.57
N PRO A 277 32.98 4.03 -9.36
CA PRO A 277 32.51 5.30 -8.80
C PRO A 277 33.62 6.35 -8.73
N GLY A 278 33.28 7.60 -9.05
CA GLY A 278 34.22 8.72 -9.11
C GLY A 278 34.95 8.86 -10.46
N THR A 279 34.68 8.00 -11.44
CA THR A 279 35.19 8.15 -12.81
C THR A 279 34.26 8.99 -13.68
N GLU A 280 34.80 9.53 -14.78
CA GLU A 280 34.06 10.33 -15.75
C GLU A 280 34.36 9.88 -17.18
N GLU A 281 33.38 9.95 -18.07
CA GLU A 281 33.59 9.77 -19.52
C GLU A 281 32.71 10.73 -20.34
N ILE A 282 33.18 11.11 -21.53
CA ILE A 282 32.37 11.89 -22.47
C ILE A 282 31.94 10.97 -23.62
N LYS A 283 30.64 10.86 -23.84
CA LYS A 283 30.05 10.05 -24.91
C LYS A 283 28.84 10.77 -25.49
N ASP A 284 28.77 10.81 -26.82
CA ASP A 284 27.67 11.44 -27.58
C ASP A 284 27.36 12.88 -27.13
N GLY A 285 28.40 13.63 -26.76
CA GLY A 285 28.30 15.01 -26.30
C GLY A 285 27.76 15.20 -24.88
N ILE A 286 27.62 14.13 -24.09
CA ILE A 286 27.22 14.16 -22.68
C ILE A 286 28.44 13.80 -21.82
N LEU A 287 28.64 14.51 -20.70
CA LEU A 287 29.59 14.12 -19.66
C LEU A 287 28.89 13.20 -18.65
N TYR A 288 29.31 11.94 -18.60
CA TYR A 288 28.86 10.97 -17.62
C TYR A 288 29.75 11.02 -16.38
N ARG A 289 29.13 11.09 -15.20
CA ARG A 289 29.79 11.01 -13.89
C ARG A 289 29.30 9.79 -13.13
N TYR A 290 30.19 8.85 -12.88
CA TYR A 290 29.81 7.61 -12.21
C TYR A 290 29.81 7.77 -10.69
N SER A 291 28.73 7.34 -10.04
CA SER A 291 28.56 7.41 -8.59
C SER A 291 28.39 6.01 -7.97
N GLU A 292 28.26 5.95 -6.65
CA GLU A 292 27.73 4.76 -5.97
C GLU A 292 26.20 4.66 -6.18
N ALA A 293 25.61 3.54 -5.77
CA ALA A 293 24.18 3.27 -5.89
C ALA A 293 23.39 4.17 -4.94
N SER A 294 22.85 5.27 -5.46
CA SER A 294 22.07 6.24 -4.68
C SER A 294 20.91 5.55 -3.97
N GLY A 295 20.68 5.88 -2.70
CA GLY A 295 19.67 5.22 -1.85
C GLY A 295 20.12 3.92 -1.17
N LEU A 296 21.05 3.15 -1.77
CA LEU A 296 21.58 1.91 -1.17
C LEU A 296 22.99 2.07 -0.58
N ALA A 297 23.76 3.04 -1.06
CA ALA A 297 25.13 3.27 -0.61
C ALA A 297 25.22 3.55 0.90
N GLY A 298 26.04 2.74 1.58
CA GLY A 298 26.23 2.83 3.02
C GLY A 298 25.05 2.35 3.87
N ALA A 299 24.16 1.53 3.32
CA ALA A 299 23.16 0.81 4.10
C ALA A 299 23.82 -0.23 5.03
N GLU A 300 23.47 -0.25 6.31
CA GLU A 300 23.82 -1.34 7.22
C GLU A 300 22.69 -2.38 7.29
N ASN A 301 21.45 -1.90 7.42
CA ASN A 301 20.22 -2.68 7.35
C ASN A 301 19.27 -2.01 6.36
N ILE A 302 18.54 -2.84 5.60
CA ILE A 302 17.42 -2.43 4.78
C ILE A 302 16.18 -3.07 5.38
N LEU A 303 15.24 -2.24 5.83
CA LEU A 303 13.93 -2.70 6.28
C LEU A 303 13.01 -2.87 5.08
N ILE A 304 12.24 -3.95 5.09
CA ILE A 304 11.18 -4.24 4.14
C ILE A 304 9.87 -4.04 4.87
N TYR A 305 9.08 -3.06 4.44
CA TYR A 305 7.71 -2.86 4.93
C TYR A 305 6.73 -3.57 3.99
N LEU A 306 5.86 -4.40 4.56
CA LEU A 306 4.86 -5.13 3.79
C LEU A 306 3.68 -4.21 3.40
N PRO A 307 2.99 -4.49 2.28
CA PRO A 307 1.66 -3.95 2.06
C PRO A 307 0.76 -4.22 3.27
N GLY A 308 0.01 -3.21 3.70
CA GLY A 308 -0.82 -3.25 4.91
C GLY A 308 -0.15 -2.69 6.16
N THR A 309 1.15 -2.35 6.13
CA THR A 309 1.84 -1.76 7.29
C THR A 309 1.12 -0.50 7.78
N PRO A 310 0.72 -0.41 9.05
CA PRO A 310 0.11 0.80 9.61
C PRO A 310 1.06 1.99 9.51
N VAL A 311 0.54 3.10 9.03
CA VAL A 311 1.37 4.29 8.75
C VAL A 311 1.90 4.95 10.01
N ALA A 312 1.18 4.81 11.12
CA ALA A 312 1.63 5.24 12.42
C ALA A 312 2.91 4.52 12.89
N GLU A 313 3.25 3.36 12.31
CA GLU A 313 4.44 2.58 12.63
C GLU A 313 5.64 2.91 11.70
N LEU A 314 5.43 3.74 10.67
CA LEU A 314 6.47 4.07 9.69
C LEU A 314 7.24 5.35 10.08
N PRO A 315 8.57 5.40 9.86
CA PRO A 315 9.36 6.62 10.08
C PRO A 315 8.89 7.80 9.20
N GLU A 316 8.90 9.02 9.75
CA GLU A 316 8.50 10.23 9.01
C GLU A 316 9.37 10.41 7.75
N GLU A 317 10.67 10.14 7.86
CA GLU A 317 11.62 10.23 6.77
C GLU A 317 11.30 9.24 5.64
N PHE A 318 10.85 8.03 5.96
CA PHE A 318 10.39 7.07 4.96
C PHE A 318 9.16 7.63 4.22
N LEU A 319 8.16 8.12 4.97
CA LEU A 319 6.91 8.66 4.43
C LEU A 319 7.15 9.87 3.51
N MET A 320 8.15 10.70 3.81
CA MET A 320 8.56 11.83 2.96
C MET A 320 9.03 11.39 1.57
N TRP A 321 9.73 10.26 1.47
CA TRP A 321 10.25 9.76 0.19
C TRP A 321 9.18 9.11 -0.67
N VAL A 322 8.26 8.36 -0.06
CA VAL A 322 7.30 7.53 -0.79
C VAL A 322 6.04 8.27 -1.24
N GLY A 323 6.01 9.60 -1.12
CA GLY A 323 4.90 10.43 -1.58
C GLY A 323 3.58 10.13 -0.86
N TRP A 324 3.66 9.92 0.45
CA TRP A 324 2.54 9.48 1.27
C TRP A 324 1.34 10.44 1.24
N ARG A 325 0.11 9.89 1.21
CA ARG A 325 -1.15 10.65 1.30
C ARG A 325 -1.63 10.77 2.75
N GLU A 326 -1.93 11.98 3.22
CA GLU A 326 -2.33 12.25 4.61
C GLU A 326 -3.59 11.47 5.09
N ASP A 327 -4.44 11.00 4.17
CA ASP A 327 -5.70 10.32 4.47
C ASP A 327 -5.59 8.78 4.50
N ALA A 328 -4.48 8.22 4.02
CA ALA A 328 -4.28 6.79 4.08
C ALA A 328 -3.86 6.35 5.50
N THR A 329 -4.14 5.10 5.86
CA THR A 329 -3.84 4.56 7.20
C THR A 329 -2.90 3.34 7.15
N LYS A 330 -2.74 2.73 5.98
CA LYS A 330 -1.89 1.57 5.71
C LYS A 330 -1.11 1.74 4.41
N LEU A 331 0.12 1.22 4.38
CA LEU A 331 0.99 1.25 3.19
C LEU A 331 0.41 0.34 2.08
N PRO A 332 0.17 0.83 0.86
CA PRO A 332 -0.46 0.02 -0.19
C PRO A 332 0.54 -0.81 -1.03
N PHE A 333 1.83 -0.71 -0.75
CA PHE A 333 2.91 -1.30 -1.53
C PHE A 333 4.03 -1.82 -0.61
N TYR A 334 4.98 -2.58 -1.17
CA TYR A 334 6.21 -2.90 -0.45
C TYR A 334 7.11 -1.66 -0.36
N GLY A 335 7.57 -1.35 0.85
CA GLY A 335 8.55 -0.30 1.09
C GLY A 335 9.93 -0.88 1.36
N LEU A 336 10.98 -0.26 0.83
CA LEU A 336 12.34 -0.50 1.32
C LEU A 336 12.86 0.75 2.02
N TYR A 337 13.49 0.57 3.18
CA TYR A 337 14.04 1.69 3.95
C TYR A 337 15.47 1.41 4.35
N ASN A 338 16.38 2.23 3.82
CA ASN A 338 17.75 2.29 4.28
C ASN A 338 17.79 3.11 5.57
N GLU A 339 17.65 2.42 6.70
CA GLU A 339 17.55 3.03 8.03
C GLU A 339 18.77 3.92 8.35
N THR A 340 19.97 3.50 7.97
CA THR A 340 21.21 4.27 8.22
C THR A 340 21.24 5.59 7.48
N LYS A 341 20.55 5.69 6.34
CA LYS A 341 20.54 6.89 5.48
C LYS A 341 19.22 7.63 5.48
N GLU A 342 18.20 7.09 6.14
CA GLU A 342 16.84 7.62 6.16
C GLU A 342 16.25 7.78 4.75
N ILE A 343 16.50 6.79 3.87
CA ILE A 343 16.04 6.78 2.47
C ILE A 343 15.00 5.71 2.23
N GLY A 344 13.86 6.09 1.64
CA GLY A 344 12.75 5.20 1.31
C GLY A 344 12.62 4.91 -0.20
N PHE A 345 12.25 3.69 -0.53
CA PHE A 345 11.82 3.25 -1.85
C PHE A 345 10.36 2.79 -1.80
N SER A 346 9.61 3.07 -2.87
CA SER A 346 8.28 2.50 -3.10
C SER A 346 8.35 1.41 -4.15
N SER A 347 7.69 0.27 -3.94
CA SER A 347 7.52 -0.73 -4.99
C SER A 347 6.39 -0.35 -5.95
N PHE A 348 6.60 -0.64 -7.22
CA PHE A 348 5.62 -0.61 -8.29
C PHE A 348 5.57 -1.98 -8.93
N GLN A 349 4.38 -2.42 -9.34
CA GLN A 349 4.26 -3.64 -10.10
C GLN A 349 4.99 -3.45 -11.42
N ARG A 350 5.91 -4.36 -11.72
CA ARG A 350 6.54 -4.42 -13.04
C ARG A 350 5.42 -4.61 -14.03
N VAL A 351 5.42 -3.75 -15.02
CA VAL A 351 4.54 -3.85 -16.17
C VAL A 351 5.24 -4.75 -17.18
N PRO A 352 4.94 -6.06 -17.27
CA PRO A 352 5.52 -6.86 -18.32
C PRO A 352 4.98 -6.31 -19.64
N VAL A 353 5.88 -5.90 -20.53
CA VAL A 353 5.58 -5.72 -21.95
C VAL A 353 6.61 -6.55 -22.70
N ASN A 354 6.17 -7.68 -23.25
CA ASN A 354 7.08 -8.66 -23.85
C ASN A 354 7.75 -8.11 -25.13
N ASP A 355 7.10 -7.18 -25.82
CA ASP A 355 7.67 -6.46 -26.96
C ASP A 355 8.57 -5.32 -26.49
N SER A 356 9.88 -5.48 -26.67
CA SER A 356 10.90 -4.49 -26.27
C SER A 356 10.75 -3.10 -26.94
N GLN A 357 10.21 -3.02 -28.16
CA GLN A 357 9.98 -1.73 -28.82
C GLN A 357 8.75 -1.02 -28.26
N LEU A 358 7.78 -1.79 -27.78
CA LEU A 358 6.61 -1.27 -27.12
C LEU A 358 6.95 -0.87 -25.67
N ALA A 359 7.70 -1.71 -24.96
CA ALA A 359 8.16 -1.47 -23.60
C ALA A 359 8.91 -0.13 -23.46
N SER A 360 9.77 0.21 -24.43
CA SER A 360 10.53 1.47 -24.41
C SER A 360 9.68 2.74 -24.58
N ARG A 361 8.41 2.58 -24.96
CA ARG A 361 7.44 3.69 -25.12
C ARG A 361 6.39 3.70 -24.03
N LEU A 362 6.38 2.73 -23.12
CA LEU A 362 5.43 2.67 -22.02
C LEU A 362 5.48 3.95 -21.19
N ILE A 363 4.32 4.44 -20.78
CA ILE A 363 4.18 5.46 -19.74
C ILE A 363 3.83 4.69 -18.46
N GLU A 364 4.84 4.38 -17.67
CA GLU A 364 4.76 3.46 -16.52
C GLU A 364 3.71 3.92 -15.49
N GLU A 365 3.57 5.24 -15.32
CA GLU A 365 2.59 5.85 -14.41
C GLU A 365 1.14 5.72 -14.90
N GLN A 366 0.94 5.28 -16.14
CA GLN A 366 -0.36 5.14 -16.80
C GLN A 366 -0.61 3.69 -17.22
N TYR A 367 -0.20 2.78 -16.33
CA TYR A 367 -0.52 1.37 -16.32
C TYR A 367 -1.42 1.04 -15.14
N PHE A 368 -2.53 0.34 -15.39
CA PHE A 368 -3.52 0.03 -14.37
C PHE A 368 -4.03 -1.39 -14.57
N ASP A 369 -3.90 -2.25 -13.57
CA ASP A 369 -4.62 -3.54 -13.56
C ASP A 369 -6.13 -3.27 -13.58
N GLN A 370 -6.82 -3.78 -14.61
CA GLN A 370 -8.25 -3.53 -14.78
C GLN A 370 -9.07 -4.78 -14.48
N TYR A 371 -9.91 -4.64 -13.46
CA TYR A 371 -10.93 -5.62 -13.09
C TYR A 371 -12.35 -5.13 -13.39
N LEU A 372 -12.49 -3.86 -13.79
CA LEU A 372 -13.78 -3.18 -13.98
C LEU A 372 -14.31 -3.29 -15.42
N LEU A 373 -13.45 -3.63 -16.39
CA LEU A 373 -13.83 -3.71 -17.80
C LEU A 373 -14.41 -5.09 -18.12
N ASP A 374 -15.64 -5.11 -18.64
CA ASP A 374 -16.40 -6.33 -18.84
C ASP A 374 -15.69 -7.29 -19.81
N GLY A 375 -15.48 -8.54 -19.39
CA GLY A 375 -14.80 -9.54 -20.19
C GLY A 375 -13.30 -9.31 -20.37
N TRP A 376 -12.71 -8.32 -19.68
CA TRP A 376 -11.27 -8.05 -19.69
C TRP A 376 -10.64 -8.30 -18.32
N GLU A 377 -11.20 -9.23 -17.56
CA GLU A 377 -10.75 -9.54 -16.21
C GLU A 377 -9.28 -9.99 -16.23
N ASN A 378 -8.47 -9.34 -15.39
CA ASN A 378 -7.02 -9.55 -15.28
C ASN A 378 -6.23 -9.11 -16.53
N ALA A 379 -6.78 -8.20 -17.33
CA ALA A 379 -5.99 -7.43 -18.30
C ALA A 379 -5.68 -6.05 -17.72
N ALA A 380 -4.49 -5.54 -17.99
CA ALA A 380 -4.08 -4.21 -17.56
C ALA A 380 -4.25 -3.21 -18.71
N PHE A 381 -4.79 -2.03 -18.39
CA PHE A 381 -4.77 -0.89 -19.29
C PHE A 381 -3.39 -0.26 -19.27
N ALA A 382 -2.84 0.02 -20.45
CA ALA A 382 -1.51 0.61 -20.59
C ALA A 382 -1.47 1.69 -21.65
N THR A 383 -0.68 2.72 -21.37
CA THR A 383 -0.46 3.86 -22.25
C THR A 383 0.94 3.82 -22.83
N PHE A 384 1.05 4.08 -24.13
CA PHE A 384 2.33 4.13 -24.84
C PHE A 384 2.47 5.46 -25.58
N ARG A 385 3.65 6.08 -25.45
CA ARG A 385 4.04 7.26 -26.24
C ARG A 385 4.01 6.90 -27.73
N PRO A 386 3.66 7.85 -28.62
CA PRO A 386 3.68 7.59 -30.06
C PRO A 386 5.07 7.15 -30.54
N ASP A 387 5.10 6.22 -31.50
CA ASP A 387 6.34 5.90 -32.22
C ASP A 387 6.59 6.95 -33.31
N LEU A 388 7.27 8.03 -32.90
CA LEU A 388 7.62 9.14 -33.79
C LEU A 388 8.63 8.77 -34.89
N SER A 389 9.27 7.60 -34.79
CA SER A 389 10.15 7.09 -35.85
C SER A 389 9.35 6.50 -37.01
N VAL A 390 8.14 6.00 -36.73
CA VAL A 390 7.20 5.47 -37.71
C VAL A 390 6.30 6.58 -38.25
N ASN A 391 5.74 7.39 -37.36
CA ASN A 391 4.86 8.50 -37.74
C ASN A 391 5.21 9.76 -36.93
N PRO A 392 5.81 10.79 -37.56
CA PRO A 392 6.18 12.04 -36.89
C PRO A 392 4.99 12.79 -36.28
N ASP A 393 3.79 12.58 -36.82
CA ASP A 393 2.53 13.17 -36.35
C ASP A 393 1.70 12.17 -35.52
N GLY A 394 2.32 11.06 -35.09
CA GLY A 394 1.66 10.00 -34.33
C GLY A 394 1.18 10.48 -32.96
N ASP A 395 0.05 9.96 -32.55
CA ASP A 395 -0.57 10.24 -31.26
C ASP A 395 -0.42 9.07 -30.27
N VAL A 396 -0.69 9.34 -28.98
CA VAL A 396 -0.67 8.36 -27.90
C VAL A 396 -1.46 7.09 -28.26
N GLU A 397 -0.95 5.94 -27.84
CA GLU A 397 -1.57 4.63 -28.02
C GLU A 397 -2.03 4.06 -26.68
N PHE A 398 -3.19 3.40 -26.66
CA PHE A 398 -3.72 2.70 -25.50
C PHE A 398 -3.95 1.24 -25.84
N MET A 399 -3.66 0.35 -24.90
CA MET A 399 -3.76 -1.10 -25.09
C MET A 399 -4.24 -1.80 -23.82
N LEU A 400 -4.81 -2.99 -23.97
CA LEU A 400 -4.94 -3.94 -22.86
C LEU A 400 -3.86 -5.00 -23.00
N LEU A 401 -3.17 -5.28 -21.89
CA LEU A 401 -2.12 -6.28 -21.78
C LEU A 401 -2.59 -7.41 -20.88
N LYS A 402 -2.27 -8.66 -21.24
CA LYS A 402 -2.44 -9.81 -20.36
C LYS A 402 -1.18 -10.64 -20.42
N ASP A 403 -0.59 -10.92 -19.25
CA ASP A 403 0.69 -11.65 -19.15
C ASP A 403 1.81 -11.02 -20.01
N GLY A 404 1.77 -9.68 -20.12
CA GLY A 404 2.68 -8.86 -20.91
C GLY A 404 2.51 -8.89 -22.43
N GLU A 405 1.49 -9.59 -22.92
CA GLU A 405 1.10 -9.60 -24.33
C GLU A 405 -0.04 -8.62 -24.60
N VAL A 406 0.00 -7.94 -25.75
CA VAL A 406 -1.08 -7.06 -26.18
C VAL A 406 -2.28 -7.92 -26.59
N VAL A 407 -3.36 -7.87 -25.81
CA VAL A 407 -4.62 -8.57 -26.08
C VAL A 407 -5.68 -7.68 -26.71
N TYR A 408 -5.53 -6.35 -26.58
CA TYR A 408 -6.41 -5.38 -27.21
C TYR A 408 -5.67 -4.08 -27.56
N ARG A 409 -6.02 -3.47 -28.69
CA ARG A 409 -5.56 -2.14 -29.08
C ARG A 409 -6.78 -1.24 -29.24
N PHE A 410 -6.80 -0.14 -28.50
CA PHE A 410 -7.89 0.83 -28.60
C PHE A 410 -7.83 1.55 -29.95
N PRO A 411 -8.98 1.98 -30.50
CA PRO A 411 -9.01 2.81 -31.69
C PRO A 411 -8.19 4.09 -31.51
N GLY A 412 -7.44 4.49 -32.54
CA GLY A 412 -6.78 5.79 -32.55
C GLY A 412 -7.77 6.94 -32.65
N TYR A 413 -7.30 8.17 -32.40
CA TYR A 413 -8.13 9.39 -32.51
C TYR A 413 -8.78 9.55 -33.90
N ASN A 414 -8.06 9.11 -34.94
CA ASN A 414 -8.56 8.94 -36.29
C ASN A 414 -7.98 7.67 -36.89
N SER A 415 -8.32 7.36 -38.15
CA SER A 415 -7.85 6.13 -38.82
C SER A 415 -6.33 5.99 -38.92
N GLU A 416 -5.59 7.10 -38.85
CA GLU A 416 -4.12 7.13 -38.90
C GLU A 416 -3.49 7.33 -37.50
N ASN A 417 -4.31 7.45 -36.45
CA ASN A 417 -3.93 7.86 -35.10
C ASN A 417 -2.96 9.06 -35.06
N THR A 418 -3.36 10.18 -35.68
CA THR A 418 -2.54 11.39 -35.76
C THR A 418 -3.19 12.60 -35.10
N VAL A 419 -2.37 13.46 -34.49
CA VAL A 419 -2.78 14.80 -34.03
C VAL A 419 -1.83 15.81 -34.68
N THR A 420 -2.34 16.56 -35.66
CA THR A 420 -1.52 17.48 -36.45
C THR A 420 -1.23 18.77 -35.66
N ALA A 421 0.02 19.23 -35.72
CA ALA A 421 0.49 20.51 -35.19
C ALA A 421 0.54 20.66 -33.64
N GLN A 422 0.36 19.58 -32.88
CA GLN A 422 0.56 19.59 -31.42
C GLN A 422 1.19 18.28 -30.95
N PRO A 423 2.49 18.26 -30.55
CA PRO A 423 3.13 17.03 -30.11
C PRO A 423 2.50 16.54 -28.79
N PHE A 424 2.23 15.24 -28.71
CA PHE A 424 1.85 14.60 -27.44
C PHE A 424 2.94 14.84 -26.38
N TRP A 425 2.53 15.27 -25.18
CA TRP A 425 3.43 15.52 -24.05
C TRP A 425 3.23 14.49 -22.95
N ASP A 426 1.99 14.34 -22.49
CA ASP A 426 1.65 13.54 -21.31
C ASP A 426 0.20 13.04 -21.33
N VAL A 427 -0.10 12.02 -20.54
CA VAL A 427 -1.47 11.73 -20.11
C VAL A 427 -1.64 12.31 -18.71
N ARG A 428 -2.60 13.23 -18.56
CA ARG A 428 -2.83 13.99 -17.33
C ARG A 428 -3.75 13.28 -16.35
N ALA A 429 -4.68 12.47 -16.86
CA ALA A 429 -5.59 11.68 -16.06
C ALA A 429 -6.19 10.53 -16.86
N VAL A 430 -6.47 9.43 -16.18
CA VAL A 430 -7.29 8.31 -16.65
C VAL A 430 -8.33 8.02 -15.58
N ALA A 431 -9.57 7.78 -15.98
CA ALA A 431 -10.67 7.37 -15.10
C ALA A 431 -11.52 6.31 -15.77
N PHE A 432 -11.96 5.32 -15.01
CA PHE A 432 -12.86 4.26 -15.45
C PHE A 432 -14.24 4.54 -14.88
N ARG A 433 -15.23 4.82 -15.73
CA ARG A 433 -16.59 5.21 -15.31
C ARG A 433 -17.63 4.83 -16.32
N ASP A 434 -18.82 4.48 -15.84
CA ASP A 434 -20.01 4.37 -16.68
C ASP A 434 -20.51 5.78 -17.04
N VAL A 435 -20.13 6.28 -18.22
CA VAL A 435 -20.43 7.67 -18.65
C VAL A 435 -21.81 7.76 -19.30
N ASP A 436 -22.28 6.68 -19.93
CA ASP A 436 -23.61 6.63 -20.57
C ASP A 436 -24.69 5.90 -19.78
N GLU A 437 -24.40 5.53 -18.53
CA GLU A 437 -25.31 4.82 -17.62
C GLU A 437 -25.79 3.48 -18.21
N ASP A 438 -24.96 2.83 -19.01
CA ASP A 438 -25.27 1.53 -19.65
C ASP A 438 -24.93 0.32 -18.76
N GLY A 439 -24.41 0.59 -17.56
CA GLY A 439 -24.02 -0.38 -16.55
C GLY A 439 -22.59 -0.91 -16.71
N ARG A 440 -21.81 -0.41 -17.69
CA ARG A 440 -20.42 -0.81 -17.95
C ARG A 440 -19.47 0.35 -17.77
N TYR A 441 -18.23 0.05 -17.43
CA TYR A 441 -17.19 1.05 -17.31
C TYR A 441 -16.64 1.45 -18.68
N ASP A 442 -16.76 2.74 -19.01
CA ASP A 442 -16.02 3.42 -20.08
C ASP A 442 -14.67 3.92 -19.56
N ILE A 443 -13.81 4.36 -20.48
CA ILE A 443 -12.49 4.91 -20.16
C ILE A 443 -12.43 6.37 -20.59
N LEU A 444 -12.25 7.26 -19.62
CA LEU A 444 -12.07 8.70 -19.81
C LEU A 444 -10.60 9.03 -19.61
N ILE A 445 -10.02 9.71 -20.60
CA ILE A 445 -8.60 10.05 -20.62
C ILE A 445 -8.46 11.55 -20.89
N ILE A 446 -7.56 12.22 -20.17
CA ILE A 446 -7.17 13.60 -20.47
C ILE A 446 -5.74 13.57 -20.99
N ASN A 447 -5.60 13.82 -22.29
CA ASN A 447 -4.30 13.93 -22.96
C ASN A 447 -3.80 15.36 -22.92
N GLY A 448 -2.48 15.50 -22.82
CA GLY A 448 -1.80 16.77 -22.87
C GLY A 448 -0.95 16.92 -24.12
N TYR A 449 -1.11 18.05 -24.79
CA TYR A 449 -0.42 18.36 -26.03
C TYR A 449 0.34 19.68 -25.94
N GLY A 450 1.53 19.70 -26.52
CA GLY A 450 2.35 20.88 -26.64
C GLY A 450 1.85 21.87 -27.67
N THR A 451 2.16 23.14 -27.46
CA THR A 451 1.94 24.21 -28.44
C THR A 451 3.26 24.91 -28.75
N ASP A 452 3.35 25.55 -29.92
CA ASP A 452 4.51 26.37 -30.32
C ASP A 452 4.85 27.49 -29.32
N ALA A 453 3.89 27.88 -28.47
CA ALA A 453 4.06 28.86 -27.42
C ALA A 453 4.69 28.28 -26.13
N GLY A 454 5.01 26.99 -26.10
CA GLY A 454 5.51 26.30 -24.91
C GLY A 454 4.45 26.06 -23.83
N ASN A 455 3.16 26.24 -24.16
CA ASN A 455 2.05 25.91 -23.26
C ASN A 455 1.48 24.53 -23.60
N ALA A 456 0.91 23.89 -22.60
CA ALA A 456 0.20 22.63 -22.76
C ALA A 456 -1.30 22.88 -22.91
N VAL A 457 -1.95 22.25 -23.89
CA VAL A 457 -3.42 22.19 -24.01
C VAL A 457 -3.90 20.80 -23.64
N SER A 458 -5.13 20.69 -23.13
CA SER A 458 -5.74 19.41 -22.76
C SER A 458 -6.73 18.98 -23.83
N SER A 459 -6.86 17.67 -24.04
CA SER A 459 -7.95 17.07 -24.80
C SER A 459 -8.50 15.87 -24.04
N VAL A 460 -9.81 15.83 -23.86
CA VAL A 460 -10.51 14.64 -23.36
C VAL A 460 -10.62 13.63 -24.49
N ARG A 461 -10.54 12.35 -24.12
CA ARG A 461 -10.86 11.18 -24.94
C ARG A 461 -11.77 10.23 -24.17
N ILE A 462 -12.81 9.71 -24.82
CA ILE A 462 -13.74 8.75 -24.20
C ILE A 462 -13.80 7.47 -25.04
N TYR A 463 -13.46 6.33 -24.43
CA TYR A 463 -13.64 5.01 -25.02
C TYR A 463 -14.79 4.29 -24.34
N SER A 464 -15.85 4.03 -25.09
CA SER A 464 -17.00 3.33 -24.58
C SER A 464 -17.01 1.85 -24.93
N GLN A 465 -17.34 1.00 -23.97
CA GLN A 465 -17.42 -0.43 -24.21
C GLN A 465 -18.73 -0.79 -24.91
N ARG A 466 -18.66 -1.65 -25.94
CA ARG A 466 -19.85 -2.18 -26.60
C ARG A 466 -20.50 -3.31 -25.82
N GLU A 467 -21.83 -3.30 -25.78
CA GLU A 467 -22.62 -4.33 -25.11
C GLU A 467 -22.33 -5.73 -25.69
N GLY A 468 -21.96 -6.68 -24.82
CA GLY A 468 -21.74 -8.08 -25.20
C GLY A 468 -20.49 -8.32 -26.05
N GLU A 469 -19.67 -7.30 -26.29
CA GLU A 469 -18.45 -7.38 -27.09
C GLU A 469 -17.23 -6.99 -26.26
N LYS A 470 -16.09 -7.67 -26.52
CA LYS A 470 -14.78 -7.26 -26.01
C LYS A 470 -14.19 -6.17 -26.91
N GLU A 471 -14.97 -5.12 -27.18
CA GLU A 471 -14.60 -4.02 -28.08
C GLU A 471 -14.96 -2.67 -27.46
N PHE A 472 -14.08 -1.70 -27.69
CA PHE A 472 -14.29 -0.30 -27.35
C PHE A 472 -14.44 0.53 -28.63
N VAL A 473 -15.27 1.56 -28.54
CA VAL A 473 -15.43 2.59 -29.56
C VAL A 473 -15.02 3.93 -29.00
N LEU A 474 -14.29 4.70 -29.80
CA LEU A 474 -14.03 6.10 -29.51
C LEU A 474 -15.35 6.86 -29.66
N ASP A 475 -15.77 7.53 -28.58
CA ASP A 475 -16.91 8.46 -28.49
C ASP A 475 -18.17 8.02 -29.26
N LYS A 476 -19.01 7.19 -28.62
CA LYS A 476 -20.22 6.61 -29.23
C LYS A 476 -21.43 7.57 -29.30
N PHE A 477 -21.27 8.81 -28.85
CA PHE A 477 -22.37 9.76 -28.64
C PHE A 477 -22.70 10.58 -29.89
N GLU A 478 -23.98 10.93 -30.03
CA GLU A 478 -24.48 11.81 -31.11
C GLU A 478 -25.42 12.87 -30.52
N PRO A 479 -25.04 14.17 -30.48
CA PRO A 479 -23.75 14.72 -30.95
C PRO A 479 -22.54 14.22 -30.13
N SER A 480 -21.34 14.33 -30.67
CA SER A 480 -20.11 13.89 -29.99
C SER A 480 -19.96 14.53 -28.60
N MET A 481 -19.84 13.70 -27.56
CA MET A 481 -19.62 14.18 -26.19
C MET A 481 -18.18 14.66 -26.04
N GLU A 482 -17.22 13.95 -26.65
CA GLU A 482 -15.82 14.36 -26.67
C GLU A 482 -15.64 15.76 -27.30
N GLU A 483 -16.27 16.02 -28.46
CA GLU A 483 -16.26 17.32 -29.10
C GLU A 483 -16.91 18.38 -28.21
N PHE A 484 -18.05 18.08 -27.59
CA PHE A 484 -18.72 19.01 -26.67
C PHE A 484 -17.81 19.40 -25.50
N LEU A 485 -17.20 18.43 -24.83
CA LEU A 485 -16.32 18.65 -23.67
C LEU A 485 -15.11 19.51 -24.06
N ASN A 486 -14.47 19.17 -25.17
CA ASN A 486 -13.29 19.87 -25.64
C ASN A 486 -13.60 21.30 -26.15
N GLN A 487 -14.70 21.50 -26.88
CA GLN A 487 -15.12 22.83 -27.37
C GLN A 487 -15.54 23.77 -26.23
N ASN A 488 -16.09 23.22 -25.14
CA ASN A 488 -16.52 23.99 -23.97
C ASN A 488 -15.46 24.07 -22.86
N HIS A 489 -14.24 23.55 -23.11
CA HIS A 489 -13.10 23.58 -22.19
C HIS A 489 -13.27 22.80 -20.87
N TYR A 490 -14.15 21.79 -20.86
CA TYR A 490 -14.29 20.84 -19.75
C TYR A 490 -13.25 19.72 -19.87
N ASN A 491 -11.97 20.08 -19.87
CA ASN A 491 -10.89 19.14 -20.18
C ASN A 491 -9.64 19.29 -19.31
N ASN A 492 -9.69 20.07 -18.22
CA ASN A 492 -8.49 20.35 -17.41
C ASN A 492 -8.31 19.40 -16.22
N SER A 493 -9.37 18.72 -15.77
CA SER A 493 -9.33 17.75 -14.68
C SER A 493 -10.56 16.84 -14.74
N ILE A 494 -10.54 15.68 -14.07
CA ILE A 494 -11.69 14.77 -14.03
C ILE A 494 -12.96 15.46 -13.51
N THR A 495 -12.86 16.28 -12.45
CA THR A 495 -13.99 17.06 -11.93
C THR A 495 -14.54 18.09 -12.92
N ASP A 496 -13.69 18.61 -13.81
CA ASP A 496 -14.12 19.52 -14.87
C ASP A 496 -14.88 18.76 -15.95
N VAL A 497 -14.38 17.58 -16.33
CA VAL A 497 -15.05 16.69 -17.29
C VAL A 497 -16.41 16.23 -16.76
N GLU A 498 -16.51 15.83 -15.50
CA GLU A 498 -17.77 15.43 -14.85
C GLU A 498 -18.86 16.51 -14.99
N LYS A 499 -18.50 17.77 -14.70
CA LYS A 499 -19.42 18.91 -14.88
C LYS A 499 -19.83 19.07 -16.34
N GLY A 500 -18.90 18.85 -17.26
CA GLY A 500 -19.16 18.89 -18.69
C GLY A 500 -20.14 17.79 -19.13
N ILE A 501 -19.99 16.58 -18.59
CA ILE A 501 -20.89 15.44 -18.87
C ILE A 501 -22.31 15.77 -18.38
N GLU A 502 -22.46 16.30 -17.17
CA GLU A 502 -23.77 16.76 -16.67
C GLU A 502 -24.40 17.80 -17.61
N LYS A 503 -23.60 18.75 -18.11
CA LYS A 503 -24.06 19.78 -19.04
C LYS A 503 -24.42 19.25 -20.42
N TYR A 504 -23.69 18.25 -20.90
CA TYR A 504 -23.96 17.58 -22.16
C TYR A 504 -25.34 16.90 -22.11
N TRP A 505 -25.65 16.19 -21.03
CA TRP A 505 -26.94 15.52 -20.84
C TRP A 505 -28.12 16.50 -20.65
N GLU A 506 -27.86 17.73 -20.23
CA GLU A 506 -28.87 18.80 -20.16
C GLU A 506 -29.16 19.46 -21.52
N SER A 507 -28.27 19.32 -22.51
CA SER A 507 -28.33 19.99 -23.82
C SER A 507 -29.11 19.21 -24.86
#